data_AF-A0A1X0RM83-F1
#
_entry.id   AF-A0A1X0RM83-F1
#
_cell.length_a   1.000
_cell.length_b   1.000
_cell.length_c   1.000
_cell.angle_alpha   90.00
_cell.angle_beta   90.00
_cell.angle_gamma   90.00
#
_symmetry.space_group_name_H-M   'P 1'
#
loop_
_entity.id
_entity.type
_entity.pdbx_description
1 polymer ?
#
loop_
_entity_poly.entity_id
_entity_poly.type
_entity_poly.pdbx_seq_one_letter_code
_entity_poly.pdbx_strand_id
1 'polypeptide(L)'
;QYQICNEIDAFNKANEENLRMQGTFDVDQLIEESIMQEYELEEYLQQEQVEYCVNCQNEVLTYQQANMLSCSNCGFYTTKDCFEKTILPLLHRHALDCQGKIGFCLEPGTDNTLFANCDICDLWDILYM
;
A
#
# COMPACT_ATOMS: atom_id res chain seq x y z
N GLN A 1 -25.91 -36.99 56.32
CA GLN A 1 -24.79 -36.95 55.36
C GLN A 1 -25.33 -36.70 53.93
N TYR A 2 -26.15 -35.65 53.74
CA TYR A 2 -26.91 -35.39 52.51
C TYR A 2 -27.22 -33.88 52.28
N GLN A 3 -26.43 -32.96 52.83
CA GLN A 3 -26.64 -31.51 52.62
C GLN A 3 -25.61 -30.90 51.67
N ILE A 4 -24.36 -31.36 51.73
CA ILE A 4 -23.24 -30.79 50.94
C ILE A 4 -23.40 -31.08 49.43
N CYS A 5 -23.94 -32.22 49.04
CA CYS A 5 -24.09 -32.57 47.62
C CYS A 5 -25.08 -31.65 46.88
N ASN A 6 -26.17 -31.25 47.54
CA ASN A 6 -27.19 -30.41 46.91
C ASN A 6 -26.70 -28.96 46.68
N GLU A 7 -25.80 -28.46 47.53
CA GLU A 7 -25.25 -27.11 47.41
C GLU A 7 -24.23 -27.01 46.27
N ILE A 8 -23.44 -28.06 46.05
CA ILE A 8 -22.48 -28.15 44.93
C ILE A 8 -23.23 -28.26 43.59
N ASP A 9 -24.28 -29.07 43.53
CA ASP A 9 -25.09 -29.21 42.32
C ASP A 9 -25.84 -27.91 41.97
N ALA A 10 -26.32 -27.18 42.98
CA ALA A 10 -26.94 -25.87 42.79
C ALA A 10 -25.92 -24.81 42.33
N PHE A 11 -24.70 -24.83 42.88
CA PHE A 11 -23.62 -23.94 42.45
C PHE A 11 -23.19 -24.23 41.01
N ASN A 12 -23.01 -25.49 40.65
CA ASN A 12 -22.64 -25.90 39.29
C ASN A 12 -23.70 -25.51 38.27
N LYS A 13 -24.99 -25.73 38.60
CA LYS A 13 -26.11 -25.36 37.74
C LYS A 13 -26.22 -23.85 37.56
N ALA A 14 -26.07 -23.08 38.64
CA ALA A 14 -26.09 -21.62 38.56
C ALA A 14 -24.91 -21.07 37.74
N ASN A 15 -23.73 -21.70 37.84
CA ASN A 15 -22.54 -21.30 37.09
C ASN A 15 -22.68 -21.64 35.59
N GLU A 16 -23.23 -22.81 35.26
CA GLU A 16 -23.52 -23.23 33.89
C GLU A 16 -24.57 -22.31 33.23
N GLU A 17 -25.58 -21.88 33.98
CA GLU A 17 -26.61 -20.94 33.53
C GLU A 17 -26.07 -19.52 33.38
N ASN A 18 -25.10 -19.12 34.21
CA ASN A 18 -24.37 -17.84 34.07
C ASN A 18 -23.47 -17.84 32.84
N LEU A 19 -22.76 -18.94 32.57
CA LEU A 19 -21.94 -19.10 31.36
C LEU A 19 -22.79 -19.10 30.08
N ARG A 20 -24.01 -19.67 30.14
CA ARG A 20 -25.01 -19.56 29.06
C ARG A 20 -25.53 -18.14 28.87
N MET A 21 -25.81 -17.41 29.94
CA MET A 21 -26.31 -16.03 29.87
C MET A 21 -25.23 -15.01 29.48
N GLN A 22 -23.97 -15.27 29.81
CA GLN A 22 -22.84 -14.41 29.43
C GLN A 22 -22.49 -14.51 27.95
N GLY A 23 -23.16 -15.37 27.18
CA GLY A 23 -22.94 -15.54 25.75
C GLY A 23 -21.50 -15.93 25.51
N THR A 24 -21.19 -17.23 25.64
CA THR A 24 -20.00 -17.80 25.01
C THR A 24 -19.96 -17.27 23.58
N PHE A 25 -19.14 -16.26 23.34
CA PHE A 25 -18.97 -15.68 22.01
C PHE A 25 -18.63 -16.85 21.11
N ASP A 26 -19.49 -17.11 20.11
CA ASP A 26 -19.28 -18.20 19.20
C ASP A 26 -17.93 -17.95 18.54
N VAL A 27 -16.99 -18.88 18.72
CA VAL A 27 -15.62 -18.68 18.23
C VAL A 27 -15.66 -18.46 16.72
N ASP A 28 -16.62 -19.07 16.05
CA ASP A 28 -16.90 -18.90 14.63
C ASP A 28 -17.35 -17.46 14.31
N GLN A 29 -18.18 -16.82 15.15
CA GLN A 29 -18.55 -15.39 14.97
C GLN A 29 -17.36 -14.46 15.17
N LEU A 30 -16.51 -14.71 16.18
CA LEU A 30 -15.30 -13.93 16.40
C LEU A 30 -14.29 -14.08 15.25
N ILE A 31 -14.21 -15.27 14.67
CA ILE A 31 -13.38 -15.55 13.48
C ILE A 31 -13.97 -14.82 12.27
N GLU A 32 -15.28 -14.89 12.03
CA GLU A 32 -15.95 -14.20 10.93
C GLU A 32 -15.79 -12.67 11.02
N GLU A 33 -15.96 -12.07 12.20
CA GLU A 33 -15.76 -10.63 12.42
C GLU A 33 -14.29 -10.22 12.20
N SER A 34 -13.33 -11.05 12.63
CA SER A 34 -11.90 -10.79 12.42
C SER A 34 -11.51 -10.87 10.94
N ILE A 35 -12.03 -11.88 10.22
CA ILE A 35 -11.79 -12.06 8.79
C ILE A 35 -12.41 -10.90 7.98
N MET A 36 -13.61 -10.46 8.35
CA MET A 36 -14.28 -9.34 7.69
C MET A 36 -13.52 -8.02 7.87
N GLN A 37 -12.96 -7.79 9.07
CA GLN A 37 -12.10 -6.65 9.35
C GLN A 37 -10.78 -6.71 8.57
N GLU A 38 -10.17 -7.88 8.40
CA GLU A 38 -8.97 -8.04 7.57
C GLU A 38 -9.25 -7.72 6.09
N TYR A 39 -10.37 -8.19 5.53
CA TYR A 39 -10.75 -7.88 4.15
C TYR A 39 -11.07 -6.41 3.93
N GLU A 40 -11.76 -5.75 4.87
CA GLU A 40 -11.97 -4.30 4.80
C GLU A 40 -10.61 -3.57 4.88
N LEU A 41 -9.69 -3.99 5.74
CA LEU A 41 -8.36 -3.39 5.84
C LEU A 41 -7.54 -3.55 4.54
N GLU A 42 -7.62 -4.71 3.89
CA GLU A 42 -6.99 -4.97 2.59
C GLU A 42 -7.59 -4.11 1.48
N GLU A 43 -8.91 -3.90 1.49
CA GLU A 43 -9.61 -3.03 0.54
C GLU A 43 -9.26 -1.54 0.75
N TYR A 44 -9.06 -1.13 2.01
CA TYR A 44 -8.50 0.19 2.34
C TYR A 44 -7.01 0.32 2.00
N LEU A 45 -6.20 -0.74 2.12
CA LEU A 45 -4.77 -0.71 1.75
C LEU A 45 -4.55 -0.79 0.23
N GLN A 46 -5.55 -1.22 -0.53
CA GLN A 46 -5.59 -1.05 -1.99
C GLN A 46 -5.97 0.38 -2.42
N GLN A 47 -6.29 1.29 -1.48
CA GLN A 47 -6.42 2.72 -1.78
C GLN A 47 -5.05 3.28 -2.18
N GLU A 48 -4.87 3.39 -3.50
CA GLU A 48 -3.96 4.29 -4.21
C GLU A 48 -2.51 4.28 -3.70
N GLN A 49 -1.65 3.45 -4.30
CA GLN A 49 -0.22 3.78 -4.34
C GLN A 49 -0.08 5.14 -5.02
N VAL A 50 0.01 6.20 -4.22
CA VAL A 50 0.14 7.56 -4.71
C VAL A 50 1.52 7.70 -5.36
N GLU A 51 1.59 7.71 -6.69
CA GLU A 51 2.85 7.92 -7.40
C GLU A 51 3.20 9.42 -7.40
N TYR A 52 4.35 9.80 -6.85
CA TYR A 52 4.80 11.21 -6.84
C TYR A 52 5.63 11.53 -8.08
N CYS A 53 5.48 12.75 -8.59
CA CYS A 53 6.24 13.25 -9.72
C CYS A 53 7.73 13.35 -9.34
N VAL A 54 8.58 12.64 -10.09
CA VAL A 54 10.03 12.57 -9.86
C VAL A 54 10.74 13.92 -10.02
N ASN A 55 10.19 14.82 -10.82
CA ASN A 55 10.72 16.16 -11.03
C ASN A 55 10.24 17.16 -9.97
N CYS A 56 8.96 17.11 -9.59
CA CYS A 56 8.38 18.08 -8.64
C CYS A 56 8.55 17.65 -7.17
N GLN A 57 8.66 16.35 -6.91
CA GLN A 57 8.78 15.68 -5.61
C GLN A 57 7.64 15.94 -4.60
N ASN A 58 6.73 16.87 -4.90
CA ASN A 58 5.60 17.26 -4.05
C ASN A 58 4.24 17.14 -4.75
N GLU A 59 4.22 16.74 -6.02
CA GLU A 59 2.99 16.63 -6.82
C GLU A 59 2.68 15.18 -7.12
N VAL A 60 1.41 14.82 -7.02
CA VAL A 60 0.91 13.48 -7.34
C VAL A 60 0.75 13.33 -8.85
N LEU A 61 1.23 12.22 -9.39
CA LEU A 61 0.99 11.84 -10.77
C LEU A 61 -0.47 11.39 -10.91
N THR A 62 -1.11 11.89 -11.95
CA THR A 62 -2.51 11.58 -12.25
C THR A 62 -2.62 10.75 -13.51
N TYR A 63 -3.51 9.77 -13.52
CA TYR A 63 -3.82 8.97 -14.68
C TYR A 63 -4.60 9.82 -15.70
N GLN A 64 -4.00 10.08 -16.87
CA GLN A 64 -4.69 10.75 -17.98
C GLN A 64 -5.43 9.77 -18.90
N GLN A 65 -4.84 8.59 -19.10
CA GLN A 65 -5.37 7.48 -19.91
C GLN A 65 -5.01 6.16 -19.22
N ALA A 66 -5.59 5.04 -19.66
CA ALA A 66 -5.58 3.75 -18.95
C ALA A 66 -4.19 3.24 -18.48
N ASN A 67 -3.07 3.78 -18.98
CA ASN A 67 -1.72 3.42 -18.56
C ASN A 67 -0.72 4.60 -18.56
N MET A 68 -1.17 5.86 -18.58
CA MET A 68 -0.29 7.02 -18.65
C MET A 68 -0.44 7.90 -17.41
N LEU A 69 0.67 8.07 -16.70
CA LEU A 69 0.85 8.93 -15.53
C LEU A 69 1.34 10.30 -15.99
N SER A 70 0.80 11.38 -15.41
CA SER A 70 1.19 12.74 -15.76
C SER A 70 1.21 13.68 -14.55
N CYS A 71 2.13 14.63 -14.56
CA CYS A 71 2.22 15.70 -13.60
C CYS A 71 1.56 16.96 -14.15
N SER A 72 0.54 17.47 -13.46
CA SER A 72 -0.18 18.70 -13.82
C SER A 72 0.68 19.97 -13.69
N ASN A 73 1.71 19.95 -12.83
CA ASN A 73 2.55 21.11 -12.56
C ASN A 73 3.68 21.30 -13.57
N CYS A 74 4.45 20.24 -13.86
CA CYS A 74 5.62 20.33 -14.74
C CYS A 74 5.42 19.73 -16.15
N GLY A 75 4.27 19.09 -16.41
CA GLY A 75 3.97 18.47 -17.69
C GLY A 75 4.73 17.16 -17.96
N PHE A 76 5.49 16.64 -16.98
CA PHE A 76 6.11 15.32 -17.07
C PHE A 76 5.04 14.25 -17.24
N TYR A 77 5.25 13.31 -18.16
CA TYR A 77 4.40 12.14 -18.30
C TYR A 77 5.23 10.88 -18.59
N THR A 78 4.67 9.73 -18.24
CA THR A 78 5.26 8.42 -18.49
C THR A 78 4.21 7.33 -18.51
N THR A 79 4.50 6.18 -19.12
CA THR A 79 3.69 4.98 -18.91
C THR A 79 3.85 4.48 -17.48
N LYS A 80 2.79 3.90 -16.92
CA LYS A 80 2.81 3.27 -15.59
C LYS A 80 3.91 2.21 -15.50
N ASP A 81 3.99 1.36 -16.53
CA ASP A 81 5.00 0.31 -16.63
C ASP A 81 6.43 0.86 -16.58
N CYS A 82 6.74 1.91 -17.34
CA CYS A 82 8.07 2.54 -17.31
C CYS A 82 8.36 3.17 -15.94
N PHE A 83 7.35 3.79 -15.31
CA PHE A 83 7.49 4.37 -13.98
C PHE A 83 7.85 3.32 -12.93
N GLU A 84 7.05 2.27 -12.82
CA GLU A 84 7.20 1.23 -11.79
C GLU A 84 8.40 0.32 -12.03
N LYS A 85 8.65 -0.08 -13.29
CA LYS A 85 9.66 -1.10 -13.62
C LYS A 85 11.03 -0.50 -13.93
N THR A 86 11.12 0.79 -14.22
CA THR A 86 12.36 1.42 -14.68
C THR A 86 12.73 2.65 -13.86
N ILE A 87 11.86 3.65 -13.79
CA ILE A 87 12.16 4.92 -13.11
C ILE A 87 12.34 4.73 -11.60
N LEU A 88 11.39 4.08 -10.92
CA LEU A 88 11.47 3.84 -9.48
C LEU A 88 12.72 3.00 -9.11
N PRO A 89 13.00 1.85 -9.75
CA PRO A 89 14.21 1.08 -9.48
C PRO A 89 15.51 1.87 -9.74
N LEU A 90 15.56 2.69 -10.78
CA LEU A 90 16.71 3.55 -11.08
C LEU A 90 16.95 4.54 -9.94
N LEU A 91 15.91 5.23 -9.48
CA LEU A 91 15.98 6.18 -8.36
C LEU A 91 16.43 5.50 -7.07
N HIS A 92 15.83 4.36 -6.73
CA HIS A 92 16.19 3.61 -5.53
C HIS A 92 17.64 3.14 -5.55
N ARG A 93 18.11 2.58 -6.68
CA ARG A 93 19.50 2.14 -6.82
C ARG A 93 20.45 3.33 -6.74
N HIS A 94 20.17 4.39 -7.48
CA HIS A 94 21.00 5.58 -7.52
C HIS A 94 21.15 6.24 -6.14
N ALA A 95 20.07 6.30 -5.35
CA ALA A 95 20.08 6.88 -4.01
C ALA A 95 21.01 6.13 -3.02
N LEU A 96 21.39 4.89 -3.31
CA LEU A 96 22.37 4.14 -2.50
C LEU A 96 23.80 4.61 -2.75
N ASP A 97 24.09 5.04 -3.98
CA ASP A 97 25.45 5.33 -4.45
C ASP A 97 25.73 6.84 -4.61
N CYS A 98 24.69 7.66 -4.74
CA CYS A 98 24.81 9.09 -5.00
C CYS A 98 23.73 9.91 -4.28
N GLN A 99 24.13 11.06 -3.74
CA GLN A 99 23.23 12.03 -3.09
C GLN A 99 22.59 13.01 -4.08
N GLY A 100 22.94 12.91 -5.36
CA GLY A 100 22.40 13.78 -6.42
C GLY A 100 20.96 13.44 -6.78
N LYS A 101 20.32 14.34 -7.51
CA LYS A 101 18.95 14.16 -7.99
C LYS A 101 18.97 13.79 -9.46
N ILE A 102 18.25 12.73 -9.80
CA ILE A 102 18.01 12.40 -11.21
C ILE A 102 16.87 13.29 -11.70
N GLY A 103 17.16 14.16 -12.67
CA GLY A 103 16.16 14.88 -13.45
C GLY A 103 15.74 14.05 -14.66
N PHE A 104 14.44 14.07 -14.97
CA PHE A 104 13.88 13.39 -16.13
C PHE A 104 13.34 14.41 -17.14
N CYS A 105 13.72 14.27 -18.40
CA CYS A 105 13.17 15.08 -19.48
C CYS A 105 12.80 14.22 -20.68
N LEU A 106 11.72 14.61 -21.36
CA LEU A 106 11.32 13.98 -22.61
C LEU A 106 12.24 14.46 -23.73
N GLU A 107 12.67 13.52 -24.56
CA GLU A 107 13.44 13.85 -25.75
C GLU A 107 12.59 14.65 -26.75
N PRO A 108 13.01 15.84 -27.18
CA PRO A 108 12.28 16.59 -28.19
C PRO A 108 12.17 15.81 -29.51
N GLY A 109 10.94 15.58 -29.96
CA GLY A 109 10.68 14.90 -31.23
C GLY A 109 10.44 13.40 -31.11
N THR A 110 10.44 12.84 -29.90
CA THR A 110 9.96 11.48 -29.63
C THR A 110 8.89 11.51 -28.54
N ASP A 111 7.93 10.58 -28.64
CA ASP A 111 6.82 10.50 -27.68
C ASP A 111 7.08 9.44 -26.59
N ASN A 112 8.16 8.67 -26.73
CA ASN A 112 8.44 7.45 -25.97
C ASN A 112 9.86 7.36 -25.40
N THR A 113 10.65 8.43 -25.47
CA THR A 113 12.03 8.43 -24.95
C THR A 113 12.19 9.48 -23.84
N LEU A 114 12.74 9.03 -22.71
CA LEU A 114 13.06 9.84 -21.55
C LEU A 114 14.57 9.83 -21.32
N PHE A 115 15.15 11.01 -21.12
CA PHE A 115 16.51 11.14 -20.62
C PHE A 115 16.48 11.28 -19.10
N ALA A 116 17.34 10.52 -18.44
CA ALA A 116 17.62 10.62 -17.02
C ALA A 116 19.03 11.14 -16.84
N ASN A 117 19.18 12.25 -16.09
CA ASN A 117 20.49 12.80 -15.78
C ASN A 117 20.63 13.15 -14.29
N CYS A 118 21.76 12.79 -13.68
CA CYS A 118 22.10 13.21 -12.32
C CYS A 118 23.02 14.44 -12.33
N ASP A 119 22.72 15.40 -11.46
CA ASP A 119 23.46 16.65 -11.30
C ASP A 119 24.82 16.52 -10.58
N ILE A 120 25.14 15.35 -10.01
CA ILE A 120 26.36 15.12 -9.24
C ILE A 120 27.28 14.07 -9.85
N CYS A 121 26.76 12.88 -10.17
CA CYS A 121 27.59 11.76 -10.63
C CYS A 121 27.68 11.65 -12.15
N ASP A 122 27.12 12.62 -12.88
CA ASP A 122 27.01 12.61 -14.34
C ASP A 122 26.35 11.34 -14.90
N LEU A 123 25.48 10.68 -14.12
CA LEU A 123 24.63 9.62 -14.64
C LEU A 123 23.87 10.16 -15.85
N TRP A 124 23.89 9.41 -16.93
CA TRP A 124 23.18 9.75 -18.17
C TRP A 124 22.62 8.47 -18.78
N ASP A 125 21.30 8.31 -18.71
CA ASP A 125 20.59 7.13 -19.19
C ASP A 125 19.45 7.52 -20.13
N ILE A 126 19.15 6.61 -21.06
CA ILE A 126 18.03 6.73 -22.00
C ILE A 126 17.02 5.64 -21.64
N LEU A 127 15.80 6.04 -21.31
CA LEU A 127 14.70 5.16 -20.95
C LEU A 127 13.65 5.17 -22.05
N TYR A 128 13.06 4.01 -22.31
CA TYR A 128 11.98 3.85 -23.28
C TYR A 128 10.67 3.55 -22.55
N MET A 129 9.62 4.27 -22.93
CA MET A 129 8.28 4.21 -22.30
C MET A 129 7.35 3.18 -22.95
#